data_AF-A0AAV5BS33-F1
#
_entry.id   AF-A0AAV5BS33-F1
#
_cell.length_a   1.000
_cell.length_b   1.000
_cell.length_c   1.000
_cell.angle_alpha   90.00
_cell.angle_beta   90.00
_cell.angle_gamma   90.00
#
_symmetry.space_group_name_H-M   'P 1'
#
loop_
_entity.id
_entity.type
_entity.pdbx_description
1 polymer ?
#
loop_
_entity_poly.entity_id
_entity_poly.type
_entity_poly.pdbx_seq_one_letter_code
_entity_poly.pdbx_strand_id
1 'polypeptide(L)'
;MELSALSACFAAIVCSSQQPPLRPLGSSAGDGASLIIKSVLDRATELLGDPHSAANYSRSTRSLWQASFDAFFGLLTKYCDSKYESIMQRFSLQGSNSLVGPEASKAVSREMPVELLRASLPHTNEDQRQALLDFRSEVYACIHLEFWCQQWTFLFRMS
;
A
#
# COMPACT_ATOMS: atom_id res chain seq x y z
N MET A 1 19.57 -5.92 3.94
CA MET A 1 19.63 -4.46 4.06
C MET A 1 19.23 -4.08 5.48
N GLU A 2 19.89 -3.06 6.05
CA GLU A 2 19.59 -2.49 7.36
C GLU A 2 18.43 -1.49 7.31
N LEU A 3 17.77 -1.26 8.45
CA LEU A 3 16.60 -0.37 8.53
C LEU A 3 16.88 1.07 8.04
N SER A 4 18.08 1.61 8.30
CA SER A 4 18.49 2.93 7.81
C SER A 4 18.58 3.00 6.28
N ALA A 5 19.08 1.95 5.65
CA ALA A 5 19.16 1.85 4.19
C ALA A 5 17.76 1.72 3.56
N LEU A 6 16.88 0.92 4.17
CA LEU A 6 15.47 0.83 3.75
C LEU A 6 14.76 2.18 3.86
N SER A 7 15.02 2.93 4.95
CA SER A 7 14.48 4.28 5.13
C SER A 7 14.95 5.22 4.01
N ALA A 8 16.25 5.18 3.70
CA ALA A 8 16.82 5.98 2.61
C ALA A 8 16.23 5.63 1.23
N CYS A 9 15.88 4.36 0.99
CA CYS A 9 15.19 3.97 -0.24
C CYS A 9 13.83 4.67 -0.39
N PHE A 10 13.02 4.75 0.67
CA PHE A 10 11.77 5.50 0.62
C PHE A 10 11.97 7.00 0.50
N ALA A 11 12.92 7.57 1.25
CA ALA A 11 13.26 8.99 1.10
C ALA A 11 13.65 9.31 -0.36
N ALA A 12 14.43 8.46 -1.01
CA ALA A 12 14.81 8.64 -2.42
C ALA A 12 13.59 8.57 -3.37
N ILE A 13 12.64 7.65 -3.12
CA ILE A 13 11.40 7.56 -3.89
C ILE A 13 10.56 8.84 -3.73
N VAL A 14 10.38 9.30 -2.50
CA VAL A 14 9.57 10.49 -2.17
C VAL A 14 10.20 11.76 -2.75
N CYS A 15 11.52 11.89 -2.67
CA CYS A 15 12.27 13.04 -3.18
C CYS A 15 12.51 13.01 -4.70
N SER A 16 12.16 11.91 -5.37
CA SER A 16 12.36 11.79 -6.83
C SER A 16 11.40 12.72 -7.58
N SER A 17 11.92 13.43 -8.59
CA SER A 17 11.10 14.19 -9.54
C SER A 17 10.24 13.28 -10.44
N GLN A 18 10.67 12.03 -10.64
CA GLN A 18 9.93 11.01 -11.36
C GLN A 18 9.63 9.86 -10.40
N GLN A 19 8.41 9.87 -9.87
CA GLN A 19 7.96 8.83 -8.95
C GLN A 19 7.78 7.50 -9.69
N PRO A 20 8.12 6.36 -9.06
CA PRO A 20 7.96 5.07 -9.67
C PRO A 20 6.47 4.77 -9.91
N PRO A 21 6.12 4.05 -11.00
CA PRO A 21 4.75 3.62 -11.22
C PRO A 21 4.39 2.55 -10.18
N LEU A 22 3.44 2.86 -9.28
CA LEU A 22 2.94 1.95 -8.25
C LEU A 22 1.88 0.99 -8.81
N ARG A 23 2.27 0.16 -9.77
CA ARG A 23 1.35 -0.81 -10.40
C ARG A 23 1.15 -2.05 -9.50
N PRO A 24 -0.01 -2.71 -9.54
CA PRO A 24 -0.15 -4.03 -8.91
C PRO A 24 0.84 -5.04 -9.50
N LEU A 25 1.19 -6.04 -8.68
CA LEU A 25 2.10 -7.10 -9.10
C LEU A 25 1.46 -7.97 -10.18
N GLY A 26 2.25 -8.39 -11.17
CA GLY A 26 1.76 -9.11 -12.35
C GLY A 26 1.13 -8.22 -13.43
N SER A 27 1.25 -6.89 -13.32
CA SER A 27 0.81 -5.98 -14.39
C SER A 27 1.61 -6.18 -15.68
N SER A 28 0.92 -6.31 -16.82
CA SER A 28 1.55 -6.52 -18.14
C SER A 28 2.46 -5.37 -18.59
N ALA A 29 2.29 -4.18 -18.02
CA ALA A 29 3.14 -3.01 -18.27
C ALA A 29 4.44 -2.98 -17.42
N GLY A 30 4.69 -4.05 -16.66
CA GLY A 30 5.82 -4.19 -15.75
C GLY A 30 5.53 -3.69 -14.34
N ASP A 31 5.99 -4.47 -13.36
CA ASP A 31 5.77 -4.31 -11.92
C ASP A 31 7.08 -4.22 -11.11
N GLY A 32 8.23 -4.08 -11.78
CA GLY A 32 9.55 -4.12 -11.14
C GLY A 32 9.73 -3.09 -10.01
N ALA A 33 9.17 -1.88 -10.17
CA ALA A 33 9.22 -0.88 -9.11
C ALA A 33 8.41 -1.31 -7.88
N SER A 34 7.20 -1.84 -8.08
CA SER A 34 6.35 -2.37 -7.03
C SER A 34 6.96 -3.59 -6.35
N LEU A 35 7.64 -4.47 -7.09
CA LEU A 35 8.37 -5.61 -6.52
C LEU A 35 9.48 -5.14 -5.57
N ILE A 36 10.24 -4.13 -5.96
CA ILE A 36 11.31 -3.57 -5.12
C ILE A 36 10.71 -2.92 -3.87
N ILE A 37 9.68 -2.08 -4.02
CA ILE A 37 8.99 -1.43 -2.91
C ILE A 37 8.41 -2.46 -1.93
N LYS A 38 7.75 -3.50 -2.45
CA LYS A 38 7.24 -4.60 -1.63
C LYS A 38 8.37 -5.30 -0.88
N SER A 39 9.49 -5.58 -1.55
CA SER A 39 10.65 -6.22 -0.92
C SER A 39 11.25 -5.36 0.20
N VAL A 40 11.24 -4.02 0.06
CA VAL A 40 11.64 -3.09 1.11
C VAL A 40 10.69 -3.15 2.31
N LEU A 41 9.38 -3.15 2.07
CA LEU A 41 8.35 -3.28 3.11
C LEU A 41 8.44 -4.62 3.85
N ASP A 42 8.53 -5.73 3.11
CA ASP A 42 8.65 -7.08 3.66
C ASP A 42 9.91 -7.19 4.53
N ARG A 43 11.05 -6.69 4.03
CA ARG A 43 12.30 -6.72 4.79
C ARG A 43 12.22 -5.87 6.05
N ALA A 44 11.55 -4.71 6.01
CA ALA A 44 11.34 -3.91 7.21
C ALA A 44 10.44 -4.64 8.23
N THR A 45 9.43 -5.37 7.76
CA THR A 45 8.56 -6.18 8.63
C THR A 45 9.37 -7.26 9.36
N GLU A 46 10.27 -7.95 8.66
CA GLU A 46 11.18 -8.91 9.29
C GLU A 46 12.06 -8.27 10.37
N LEU A 47 12.66 -7.11 10.07
CA LEU A 47 13.58 -6.44 10.98
C LEU A 47 12.90 -5.84 12.23
N LEU A 48 11.68 -5.33 12.06
CA LEU A 48 10.91 -4.70 13.14
C LEU A 48 10.06 -5.71 13.92
N GLY A 49 9.69 -6.83 13.30
CA GLY A 49 8.91 -7.89 13.93
C GLY A 49 9.73 -8.84 14.80
N ASP A 50 11.04 -8.96 14.58
CA ASP A 50 11.93 -9.72 15.46
C ASP A 50 12.28 -8.92 16.73
N PRO A 51 11.85 -9.35 17.94
CA PRO A 51 12.10 -8.63 19.19
C PRO A 51 13.60 -8.41 19.48
N HIS A 52 14.46 -9.34 19.05
CA HIS A 52 15.91 -9.24 19.25
C HIS A 52 16.52 -8.18 18.35
N SER A 53 16.14 -8.15 17.07
CA SER A 53 16.56 -7.12 16.12
C SER A 53 15.97 -5.74 16.47
N ALA A 54 14.69 -5.70 16.83
CA ALA A 54 13.98 -4.47 17.18
C ALA A 54 14.62 -3.76 18.37
N ALA A 55 15.07 -4.48 19.41
CA ALA A 55 15.73 -3.93 20.58
C ALA A 55 17.08 -3.25 20.27
N ASN A 56 17.76 -3.68 19.21
CA ASN A 56 19.08 -3.17 18.83
C ASN A 56 19.02 -1.85 18.04
N TYR A 57 17.86 -1.48 17.47
CA TYR A 57 17.73 -0.21 16.75
C TYR A 57 17.60 0.98 17.70
N SER A 58 18.40 2.02 17.44
CA SER A 58 18.27 3.29 18.16
C SER A 58 16.89 3.92 17.92
N ARG A 59 16.44 4.74 18.88
CA ARG A 59 15.20 5.53 18.73
C ARG A 59 15.22 6.38 17.44
N SER A 60 16.39 6.92 17.08
CA SER A 60 16.59 7.71 15.85
C SER A 60 16.41 6.90 14.57
N THR A 61 16.85 5.63 14.55
CA THR A 61 16.71 4.76 13.37
C THR A 61 15.25 4.38 13.17
N ARG A 62 14.52 4.09 14.25
CA ARG A 62 13.07 3.82 14.18
C ARG A 62 12.27 5.05 13.75
N SER A 63 12.61 6.24 14.27
CA SER A 63 11.94 7.48 13.85
C SER A 63 12.22 7.82 12.38
N LEU A 64 13.44 7.57 11.90
CA LEU A 64 13.79 7.77 10.49
C LEU A 64 12.98 6.84 9.57
N TRP A 65 12.86 5.57 9.95
CA TRP A 65 11.99 4.63 9.23
C TRP A 65 10.55 5.12 9.18
N GLN A 66 9.97 5.46 10.33
CA GLN A 66 8.58 5.91 10.39
C GLN A 66 8.36 7.16 9.54
N ALA A 67 9.22 8.17 9.65
CA ALA A 67 9.09 9.39 8.85
C ALA A 67 9.20 9.12 7.34
N SER A 68 10.11 8.22 6.93
CA SER A 68 10.29 7.84 5.53
C SER A 68 9.10 7.04 5.01
N PHE A 69 8.59 6.11 5.82
CA PHE A 69 7.40 5.32 5.50
C PHE A 69 6.16 6.21 5.43
N ASP A 70 5.93 7.12 6.38
CA ASP A 70 4.76 8.01 6.40
C ASP A 70 4.70 8.88 5.14
N ALA A 71 5.85 9.42 4.73
CA ALA A 71 5.96 10.20 3.50
C ALA A 71 5.70 9.36 2.24
N PHE A 72 6.23 8.13 2.20
CA PHE A 72 5.92 7.18 1.12
C PHE A 72 4.45 6.77 1.12
N PHE A 73 3.87 6.55 2.29
CA PHE A 73 2.48 6.14 2.45
C PHE A 73 1.52 7.22 1.95
N GLY A 74 1.82 8.50 2.21
CA GLY A 74 1.10 9.62 1.62
C GLY A 74 1.18 9.68 0.07
N LEU A 75 2.28 9.22 -0.52
CA LEU A 75 2.40 9.07 -1.97
C LEU A 75 1.56 7.89 -2.48
N LEU A 76 1.60 6.76 -1.77
CA LEU A 76 0.81 5.57 -2.08
C LEU A 76 -0.70 5.86 -2.05
N THR A 77 -1.20 6.51 -1.00
CA THR A 77 -2.63 6.86 -0.89
C THR A 77 -3.03 7.84 -1.99
N LYS A 78 -2.25 8.89 -2.23
CA LYS A 78 -2.52 9.84 -3.32
C LYS A 78 -2.56 9.17 -4.70
N TYR A 79 -1.69 8.19 -4.94
CA TYR A 79 -1.73 7.40 -6.17
C TYR A 79 -3.02 6.59 -6.27
N CYS A 80 -3.42 5.93 -5.18
CA CYS A 80 -4.66 5.16 -5.12
C CYS A 80 -5.90 6.05 -5.36
N ASP A 81 -5.98 7.22 -4.71
CA ASP A 81 -7.07 8.20 -4.92
C ASP A 81 -7.13 8.65 -6.39
N SER A 82 -5.99 9.05 -6.95
CA SER A 82 -5.91 9.50 -8.34
C SER A 82 -6.33 8.41 -9.33
N LYS A 83 -5.97 7.15 -9.05
CA LYS A 83 -6.38 6.00 -9.87
C LYS A 83 -7.87 5.73 -9.76
N TYR A 84 -8.41 5.76 -8.55
CA TYR A 84 -9.83 5.56 -8.32
C TYR A 84 -10.67 6.62 -9.05
N GLU A 85 -10.34 7.89 -8.88
CA GLU A 85 -10.99 9.01 -9.58
C GLU A 85 -10.92 8.87 -11.10
N SER A 86 -9.76 8.49 -11.64
CA SER A 86 -9.60 8.26 -13.09
C SER A 86 -10.52 7.14 -13.59
N ILE A 87 -10.69 6.08 -12.80
CA ILE A 87 -11.57 4.96 -13.15
C ILE A 87 -13.03 5.40 -13.09
N MET A 88 -13.46 6.06 -12.00
CA MET A 88 -14.82 6.57 -11.84
C MET A 88 -15.20 7.57 -12.95
N GLN A 89 -14.27 8.43 -13.35
CA GLN A 89 -14.47 9.35 -14.46
C GLN A 89 -14.69 8.61 -15.79
N ARG A 90 -13.93 7.55 -16.07
CA ARG A 90 -14.11 6.73 -17.29
C ARG A 90 -15.50 6.08 -17.33
N PHE A 91 -15.98 5.55 -16.21
CA PHE A 91 -17.32 4.95 -16.12
C PHE A 91 -18.44 5.99 -16.23
N SER A 92 -18.24 7.17 -15.65
CA SER A 92 -19.19 8.28 -15.76
C SER A 92 -19.33 8.77 -17.21
N LEU A 93 -18.22 8.84 -17.95
CA LEU A 93 -18.20 9.23 -19.37
C LEU A 93 -18.80 8.17 -20.31
N GLN A 94 -18.75 6.88 -19.93
CA GLN A 94 -19.33 5.79 -20.72
C GLN A 94 -20.86 5.69 -20.61
N GLY A 95 -21.52 6.59 -19.87
CA GLY A 95 -22.98 6.59 -19.70
C GLY A 95 -23.50 5.38 -18.93
N SER A 96 -22.61 4.59 -18.32
CA SER A 96 -23.00 3.51 -17.43
C SER A 96 -23.41 4.12 -16.09
N ASN A 97 -24.71 4.17 -15.79
CA ASN A 97 -25.24 4.53 -14.46
C ASN A 97 -24.83 3.56 -13.34
N SER A 98 -23.93 2.63 -13.61
CA SER A 98 -23.39 1.67 -12.66
C SER A 98 -22.03 2.18 -12.15
N LEU A 99 -22.06 3.33 -11.44
CA LEU A 99 -20.93 3.77 -10.59
C LEU A 99 -20.55 2.71 -9.54
N VAL A 100 -21.47 1.77 -9.27
CA VAL A 100 -21.32 0.62 -8.38
C VAL A 100 -21.66 -0.66 -9.15
N GLY A 101 -20.86 -0.97 -10.18
CA GLY A 101 -21.04 -2.15 -11.02
C GLY A 101 -19.91 -3.16 -10.88
N PRO A 102 -20.15 -4.46 -11.12
CA PRO A 102 -19.10 -5.49 -11.10
C PRO A 102 -17.95 -5.19 -12.08
N GLU A 103 -18.20 -4.46 -13.16
CA GLU A 103 -17.17 -4.03 -14.11
C GLU A 103 -16.30 -2.88 -13.57
N ALA A 104 -16.91 -1.90 -12.88
CA ALA A 104 -16.18 -0.85 -12.18
C ALA A 104 -15.29 -1.45 -11.08
N SER A 105 -15.84 -2.42 -10.35
CA SER A 105 -15.10 -3.19 -9.36
C SER A 105 -13.85 -3.84 -9.90
N LYS A 106 -14.01 -4.57 -11.01
CA LYS A 106 -12.94 -5.31 -11.66
C LYS A 106 -11.88 -4.38 -12.24
N ALA A 107 -12.28 -3.19 -12.70
CA ALA A 107 -11.32 -2.17 -13.15
C ALA A 107 -10.50 -1.61 -11.99
N VAL A 108 -11.15 -1.28 -10.87
CA VAL A 108 -10.47 -0.81 -9.66
C VAL A 108 -9.51 -1.86 -9.13
N SER A 109 -9.94 -3.12 -8.97
CA SER A 109 -9.08 -4.19 -8.45
C SER A 109 -7.86 -4.50 -9.32
N ARG A 110 -7.94 -4.23 -10.64
CA ARG A 110 -6.82 -4.40 -11.58
C ARG A 110 -5.81 -3.25 -11.58
N GLU A 111 -6.21 -2.05 -11.17
CA GLU A 111 -5.35 -0.86 -11.16
C GLU A 111 -4.82 -0.52 -9.76
N MET A 112 -5.50 -0.97 -8.70
CA MET A 112 -5.07 -0.74 -7.32
C MET A 112 -3.84 -1.58 -6.95
N PRO A 113 -2.81 -0.99 -6.30
CA PRO A 113 -1.61 -1.71 -5.87
C PRO A 113 -1.85 -2.47 -4.56
N VAL A 114 -2.73 -3.47 -4.60
CA VAL A 114 -3.20 -4.20 -3.42
C VAL A 114 -2.05 -4.85 -2.64
N GLU A 115 -1.02 -5.34 -3.32
CA GLU A 115 0.13 -5.97 -2.66
C GLU A 115 0.97 -4.96 -1.87
N LEU A 116 1.11 -3.72 -2.35
CA LEU A 116 1.81 -2.65 -1.65
C LEU A 116 0.99 -2.17 -0.44
N LEU A 117 -0.33 -2.01 -0.61
CA LEU A 117 -1.23 -1.66 0.50
C LEU A 117 -1.17 -2.71 1.61
N ARG A 118 -1.18 -3.99 1.24
CA ARG A 118 -1.03 -5.10 2.19
C ARG A 118 0.32 -5.07 2.90
N ALA A 119 1.42 -4.94 2.16
CA ALA A 119 2.76 -4.92 2.73
C ALA A 119 3.02 -3.67 3.61
N SER A 120 2.21 -2.62 3.45
CA SER A 120 2.28 -1.40 4.26
C SER A 120 1.62 -1.54 5.63
N LEU A 121 0.67 -2.47 5.81
CA LEU A 121 -0.10 -2.63 7.05
C LEU A 121 0.73 -2.76 8.34
N PRO A 122 1.85 -3.50 8.38
CA PRO A 122 2.67 -3.63 9.60
C PRO A 122 3.36 -2.32 10.00
N HIS A 123 3.41 -1.33 9.10
CA HIS A 123 4.16 -0.09 9.26
C HIS A 123 3.26 1.13 9.49
N THR A 124 1.94 0.97 9.31
CA THR A 124 0.97 2.03 9.54
C THR A 124 0.69 2.28 11.02
N ASN A 125 0.56 3.55 11.38
CA ASN A 125 -0.02 3.96 12.66
C ASN A 125 -1.56 3.81 12.66
N GLU A 126 -2.22 4.08 13.79
CA GLU A 126 -3.67 3.92 13.91
C GLU A 126 -4.46 4.83 12.96
N ASP A 127 -4.04 6.08 12.77
CA ASP A 127 -4.72 7.02 11.85
C ASP A 127 -4.60 6.55 10.39
N GLN A 128 -3.42 6.10 9.98
CA GLN A 128 -3.17 5.53 8.65
C GLN A 128 -3.92 4.21 8.45
N ARG A 129 -4.05 3.39 9.50
CA ARG A 129 -4.86 2.18 9.45
C ARG A 129 -6.33 2.54 9.25
N GLN A 130 -6.83 3.56 9.93
CA GLN A 130 -8.19 4.05 9.73
C GLN A 130 -8.38 4.58 8.30
N ALA A 131 -7.45 5.39 7.79
CA ALA A 131 -7.49 5.87 6.41
C ALA A 131 -7.48 4.71 5.40
N LEU A 132 -6.71 3.65 5.66
CA LEU A 132 -6.78 2.42 4.86
C LEU A 132 -8.14 1.78 4.94
N LEU A 133 -8.80 1.71 6.11
CA LEU A 133 -10.15 1.17 6.30
C LEU A 133 -11.23 2.01 5.59
N ASP A 134 -11.06 3.32 5.53
CA ASP A 134 -11.98 4.25 4.87
C ASP A 134 -11.83 4.18 3.34
N PHE A 135 -10.60 4.23 2.83
CA PHE A 135 -10.28 3.99 1.41
C PHE A 135 -10.83 2.65 0.94
N ARG A 136 -10.62 1.66 1.80
CA ARG A 136 -11.21 0.34 1.71
C ARG A 136 -12.73 0.42 1.61
N SER A 137 -13.45 1.13 2.46
CA SER A 137 -14.93 1.19 2.42
C SER A 137 -15.48 1.74 1.10
N GLU A 138 -14.81 2.70 0.50
CA GLU A 138 -15.15 3.28 -0.81
C GLU A 138 -14.83 2.29 -1.96
N VAL A 139 -13.72 1.56 -1.82
CA VAL A 139 -13.25 0.55 -2.79
C VAL A 139 -13.86 -0.85 -2.54
N TYR A 140 -14.52 -1.09 -1.42
CA TYR A 140 -15.00 -2.41 -0.97
C TYR A 140 -16.41 -2.77 -1.40
N ALA A 141 -17.19 -1.84 -1.93
CA ALA A 141 -18.35 -2.24 -2.72
C ALA A 141 -17.93 -3.17 -3.90
N CYS A 142 -16.63 -3.21 -4.21
CA CYS A 142 -16.04 -3.89 -5.35
C CYS A 142 -15.15 -5.10 -4.99
N ILE A 143 -14.24 -5.02 -4.01
CA ILE A 143 -13.16 -6.03 -3.79
C ILE A 143 -13.53 -7.16 -2.80
N HIS A 144 -14.75 -7.18 -2.25
CA HIS A 144 -15.05 -7.74 -0.93
C HIS A 144 -14.91 -9.26 -0.67
N LEU A 145 -14.88 -10.18 -1.66
CA LEU A 145 -15.18 -11.60 -1.33
C LEU A 145 -14.02 -12.59 -1.22
N GLU A 146 -12.85 -12.36 -1.81
CA GLU A 146 -11.77 -13.38 -1.76
C GLU A 146 -10.59 -13.00 -0.85
N PHE A 147 -10.33 -11.70 -0.67
CA PHE A 147 -9.10 -11.24 -0.02
C PHE A 147 -9.17 -11.23 1.51
N TRP A 148 -10.37 -11.10 2.07
CA TRP A 148 -10.54 -10.83 3.51
C TRP A 148 -10.70 -12.07 4.37
N CYS A 149 -11.12 -13.21 3.80
CA CYS A 149 -11.16 -14.46 4.55
C CYS A 149 -9.75 -14.91 5.01
N GLN A 150 -8.69 -14.58 4.24
CA GLN A 150 -7.32 -14.95 4.60
C GLN A 150 -6.60 -13.91 5.48
N GLN A 151 -6.91 -12.62 5.34
CA GLN A 151 -6.21 -11.56 6.10
C GLN A 151 -6.75 -11.41 7.53
N TRP A 152 -8.04 -11.69 7.76
CA TRP A 152 -8.64 -11.60 9.10
C TRP A 152 -8.17 -12.68 10.06
N THR A 153 -7.87 -13.88 9.56
CA THR A 153 -7.30 -14.95 10.38
C THR A 153 -5.91 -14.61 10.90
N PHE A 154 -5.16 -13.75 10.20
CA PHE A 154 -3.79 -13.39 10.59
C PHE A 154 -3.76 -12.28 11.63
N LEU A 155 -4.62 -11.26 11.50
CA LEU A 155 -4.76 -10.18 12.47
C LEU A 155 -5.35 -10.64 13.82
N PHE A 156 -6.18 -11.68 13.83
CA PHE A 156 -6.75 -12.24 15.07
C PHE A 156 -5.84 -13.27 15.76
N ARG A 157 -4.74 -13.70 15.14
CA ARG A 157 -3.81 -14.68 15.71
C ARG A 157 -2.59 -14.05 16.38
N MET A 158 -2.45 -12.73 16.33
CA MET A 158 -1.38 -11.95 16.96
C MET A 158 -1.87 -11.03 18.10
N SER A 159 -3.15 -11.12 18.47
CA SER A 159 -3.74 -10.55 19.70
C SER A 159 -4.11 -11.68 20.65
#